data_AF-A0A1F2WHP9-F1
#
_entry.id   AF-A0A1F2WHP9-F1
#
_cell.length_a   1.000
_cell.length_b   1.000
_cell.length_c   1.000
_cell.angle_alpha   90.00
_cell.angle_beta   90.00
_cell.angle_gamma   90.00
#
_symmetry.space_group_name_H-M   'P 1'
#
loop_
_entity.id
_entity.type
_entity.pdbx_description
1 polymer ?
#
loop_
_entity_poly.entity_id
_entity_poly.type
_entity_poly.pdbx_seq_one_letter_code
_entity_poly.pdbx_strand_id
1 'polypeptide(L)'
;MREKSCGFARSVIISLSFMEEVRTHEQGIEFRDSAVEAERVIPGAREWDRHKLYNAANLYYFRTAWDSERQRKYKVARVGGCVMYDADRLRDVGAFNFWKHPPPEYSGEDVLAQLHLLKRYGGFGIIPSGVYHQELPTTVQDRRFDLPKLVYSKGIKPRSLYGRDWSAAG
;
A
#
# COMPACT_ATOMS: atom_id res chain seq x y z
N MET A 1 -10.12 -13.31 -8.01
CA MET A 1 -9.95 -12.19 -8.97
C MET A 1 -10.00 -12.74 -10.39
N ARG A 2 -10.61 -12.03 -11.36
CA ARG A 2 -10.69 -12.51 -12.76
C ARG A 2 -9.45 -12.21 -13.60
N GLU A 3 -8.64 -11.24 -13.19
CA GLU A 3 -7.39 -10.91 -13.87
C GLU A 3 -6.28 -11.87 -13.41
N LYS A 4 -5.94 -12.81 -14.28
CA LYS A 4 -5.02 -13.92 -13.98
C LYS A 4 -3.56 -13.49 -13.79
N SER A 5 -3.24 -12.20 -13.77
CA SER A 5 -1.85 -11.73 -13.73
C SER A 5 -1.53 -10.84 -12.53
N CYS A 6 -2.48 -10.46 -11.68
CA CYS A 6 -2.25 -9.59 -10.52
C CYS A 6 -2.25 -10.33 -9.18
N GLY A 7 -1.43 -9.87 -8.22
CA GLY A 7 -1.45 -10.36 -6.83
C GLY A 7 -2.59 -9.77 -5.99
N PHE A 8 -2.96 -8.52 -6.28
CA PHE A 8 -4.04 -7.82 -5.61
C PHE A 8 -4.61 -6.68 -6.47
N ALA A 9 -5.84 -6.29 -6.16
CA ALA A 9 -6.47 -5.06 -6.61
C ALA A 9 -6.93 -4.27 -5.39
N ARG A 10 -6.99 -2.95 -5.50
CA ARG A 10 -7.41 -2.12 -4.36
C ARG A 10 -8.17 -0.87 -4.76
N SER A 11 -8.86 -0.33 -3.77
CA SER A 11 -9.42 1.02 -3.78
C SER A 11 -8.80 1.84 -2.66
N VAL A 12 -8.45 3.10 -2.93
CA VAL A 12 -7.74 3.94 -1.95
C VAL A 12 -8.69 4.66 -1.03
N ILE A 13 -8.39 4.64 0.25
CA ILE A 13 -9.14 5.40 1.23
C ILE A 13 -8.89 6.91 1.03
N ILE A 14 -9.96 7.70 0.93
CA ILE A 14 -9.93 9.16 0.87
C ILE A 14 -10.22 9.73 2.27
N SER A 15 -9.37 10.62 2.77
CA SER A 15 -9.58 11.30 4.08
C SER A 15 -10.21 12.66 3.86
N LEU A 16 -11.53 12.77 4.07
CA LEU A 16 -12.31 13.96 3.72
C LEU A 16 -12.07 15.14 4.66
N SER A 17 -11.58 14.91 5.89
CA SER A 17 -11.12 16.00 6.77
C SER A 17 -10.08 16.91 6.12
N PHE A 18 -9.34 16.40 5.13
CA PHE A 18 -8.32 17.13 4.39
C PHE A 18 -8.79 17.62 3.01
N MET A 19 -10.11 17.74 2.76
CA MET A 19 -10.66 18.19 1.46
C MET A 19 -10.28 19.63 1.09
N GLU A 20 -9.80 20.44 2.02
CA GLU A 20 -9.31 21.79 1.74
C GLU A 20 -7.79 21.83 1.47
N GLU A 21 -7.08 20.74 1.75
CA GLU A 21 -5.63 20.66 1.63
C GLU A 21 -5.18 20.11 0.27
N VAL A 22 -5.19 20.96 -0.74
CA VAL A 22 -4.79 20.60 -2.12
C VAL A 22 -3.27 20.45 -2.22
N ARG A 23 -2.77 19.20 -2.26
CA ARG A 23 -1.34 18.90 -2.45
C ARG A 23 -1.02 18.52 -3.90
N THR A 24 -1.06 19.47 -4.83
CA THR A 24 -0.85 19.23 -6.28
C THR A 24 0.45 18.48 -6.60
N HIS A 25 1.53 18.75 -5.86
CA HIS A 25 2.83 18.09 -6.03
C HIS A 25 2.84 16.61 -5.61
N GLU A 26 1.81 16.12 -4.92
CA GLU A 26 1.64 14.73 -4.50
C GLU A 26 0.65 13.95 -5.38
N GLN A 27 0.02 14.61 -6.36
CA GLN A 27 -1.04 14.05 -7.21
C GLN A 27 -0.51 13.33 -8.45
N GLY A 28 0.75 12.88 -8.45
CA GLY A 28 1.29 12.09 -9.55
C GLY A 28 0.61 10.73 -9.67
N ILE A 29 -0.07 10.47 -10.80
CA ILE A 29 -0.69 9.17 -11.11
C ILE A 29 -0.08 8.54 -12.36
N GLU A 30 0.34 7.28 -12.24
CA GLU A 30 0.82 6.47 -13.38
C GLU A 30 -0.27 5.48 -13.79
N PHE A 31 -1.08 5.86 -14.77
CA PHE A 31 -2.11 4.96 -15.31
C PHE A 31 -1.49 3.70 -15.93
N ARG A 32 -2.26 2.61 -15.88
CA ARG A 32 -1.90 1.33 -16.48
C ARG A 32 -3.00 0.92 -17.45
N ASP A 33 -2.70 1.02 -18.74
CA ASP A 33 -3.61 0.62 -19.82
C ASP A 33 -3.33 -0.82 -20.31
N SER A 34 -2.20 -1.41 -19.92
CA SER A 34 -1.81 -2.79 -20.23
C SER A 34 -2.09 -3.78 -19.08
N ALA A 35 -1.80 -5.06 -19.32
CA ALA A 35 -1.91 -6.10 -18.30
C ALA A 35 -1.05 -5.80 -17.06
N VAL A 36 -1.45 -6.35 -15.92
CA VAL A 36 -0.71 -6.17 -14.67
C VAL A 36 0.60 -6.95 -14.71
N GLU A 37 1.71 -6.21 -14.60
CA GLU A 37 3.06 -6.75 -14.52
C GLU A 37 3.63 -6.64 -13.11
N ALA A 38 4.56 -7.56 -12.82
CA ALA A 38 5.37 -7.55 -11.62
C ALA A 38 6.32 -6.34 -11.61
N GLU A 39 6.47 -5.72 -10.44
CA GLU A 39 7.26 -4.52 -10.26
C GLU A 39 7.93 -4.54 -8.89
N ARG A 40 9.24 -4.25 -8.84
CA ARG A 40 9.96 -4.13 -7.58
C ARG A 40 9.82 -2.71 -7.05
N VAL A 41 8.95 -2.54 -6.06
CA VAL A 41 8.80 -1.29 -5.32
C VAL A 41 9.43 -1.47 -3.93
N ILE A 42 10.27 -0.53 -3.49
CA ILE A 42 10.94 -0.56 -2.19
C ILE A 42 10.99 0.85 -1.57
N PRO A 43 10.96 0.99 -0.24
CA PRO A 43 11.13 2.29 0.43
C PRO A 43 12.36 3.06 -0.06
N GLY A 44 12.15 4.35 -0.38
CA GLY A 44 13.20 5.25 -0.85
C GLY A 44 13.46 5.22 -2.36
N ALA A 45 12.89 4.27 -3.11
CA ALA A 45 12.94 4.28 -4.57
C ALA A 45 11.90 5.25 -5.16
N ARG A 46 12.07 5.67 -6.41
CA ARG A 46 11.14 6.60 -7.09
C ARG A 46 9.72 6.04 -7.16
N GLU A 47 9.59 4.74 -7.39
CA GLU A 47 8.32 4.03 -7.47
C GLU A 47 7.57 4.08 -6.13
N TRP A 48 8.29 4.18 -5.01
CA TRP A 48 7.72 4.30 -3.67
C TRP A 48 6.90 5.57 -3.52
N ASP A 49 7.33 6.67 -4.14
CA ASP A 49 6.72 7.99 -3.98
C ASP A 49 5.28 8.07 -4.49
N ARG A 50 4.81 7.09 -5.27
CA ARG A 50 3.39 6.96 -5.64
C ARG A 50 2.46 6.86 -4.42
N HIS A 51 2.99 6.56 -3.23
CA HIS A 51 2.19 6.58 -2.00
C HIS A 51 1.70 7.97 -1.60
N LYS A 52 2.37 9.04 -2.04
CA LYS A 52 1.97 10.42 -1.78
C LYS A 52 0.58 10.73 -2.37
N LEU A 53 0.22 10.05 -3.46
CA LEU A 53 -1.12 10.12 -4.05
C LEU A 53 -2.24 9.74 -3.05
N TYR A 54 -1.91 9.01 -1.98
CA TYR A 54 -2.89 8.51 -1.01
C TYR A 54 -2.97 9.40 0.24
N ASN A 55 -2.14 10.44 0.32
CA ASN A 55 -2.19 11.39 1.42
C ASN A 55 -3.47 12.23 1.32
N ALA A 56 -4.04 12.55 2.49
CA ALA A 56 -5.14 13.49 2.62
C ALA A 56 -6.33 13.16 1.67
N ALA A 57 -6.83 14.18 0.96
CA ALA A 57 -7.89 14.06 -0.01
C ALA A 57 -7.38 14.05 -1.46
N ASN A 58 -6.11 13.74 -1.73
CA ASN A 58 -5.52 13.88 -3.07
C ASN A 58 -6.34 13.18 -4.17
N LEU A 59 -6.84 11.97 -3.90
CA LEU A 59 -7.68 11.20 -4.84
C LEU A 59 -9.12 11.71 -4.97
N TYR A 60 -9.60 12.56 -4.07
CA TYR A 60 -10.93 13.17 -4.17
C TYR A 60 -11.05 14.03 -5.43
N TYR A 61 -10.04 14.85 -5.71
CA TYR A 61 -10.00 15.71 -6.90
C TYR A 61 -9.90 14.93 -8.20
N PHE A 62 -9.52 13.65 -8.13
CA PHE A 62 -9.58 12.76 -9.28
C PHE A 62 -10.97 12.25 -9.61
N ARG A 63 -11.95 12.45 -8.73
CA ARG A 63 -13.34 12.13 -9.03
C ARG A 63 -14.02 13.23 -9.83
N THR A 64 -13.61 14.49 -9.63
CA THR A 64 -14.27 15.64 -10.26
C THR A 64 -13.77 15.90 -11.69
N ALA A 65 -12.51 15.56 -11.98
CA ALA A 65 -11.93 15.75 -13.31
C ALA A 65 -12.11 14.56 -14.28
N TRP A 66 -12.72 13.45 -13.84
CA TRP A 66 -12.85 12.24 -14.63
C TRP A 66 -14.29 11.71 -14.67
N ASP A 67 -14.67 11.20 -15.84
CA ASP A 67 -15.92 10.48 -16.05
C ASP A 67 -16.00 9.29 -15.08
N SER A 68 -16.91 9.39 -14.10
CA SER A 68 -17.10 8.40 -13.04
C SER A 68 -17.59 7.05 -13.58
N GLU A 69 -18.04 6.99 -14.84
CA GLU A 69 -18.50 5.76 -15.49
C GLU A 69 -17.37 4.85 -15.97
N ARG A 70 -16.11 5.32 -15.98
CA ARG A 70 -14.97 4.53 -16.46
C ARG A 70 -13.91 4.31 -15.38
N GLN A 71 -13.91 3.10 -14.82
CA GLN A 71 -12.84 2.67 -13.92
C GLN A 71 -11.52 2.53 -14.67
N ARG A 72 -10.45 3.15 -14.15
CA ARG A 72 -9.08 3.02 -14.65
C ARG A 72 -8.17 2.37 -13.63
N LYS A 73 -7.15 1.67 -14.13
CA LYS A 73 -6.08 1.08 -13.32
C LYS A 73 -4.89 2.04 -13.27
N TYR A 74 -4.16 2.02 -12.15
CA TYR A 74 -2.90 2.74 -12.02
C TYR A 74 -1.91 1.96 -11.14
N LYS A 75 -0.62 2.29 -11.28
CA LYS A 75 0.46 1.66 -10.52
C LYS A 75 0.46 2.12 -9.06
N VAL A 76 0.79 1.20 -8.16
CA VAL A 76 0.75 1.42 -6.71
C VAL A 76 2.12 1.25 -6.06
N ALA A 77 2.26 1.72 -4.82
CA ALA A 77 3.49 1.59 -4.04
C ALA A 77 3.29 0.95 -2.66
N ARG A 78 2.60 1.64 -1.74
CA ARG A 78 2.23 1.14 -0.41
C ARG A 78 0.83 1.58 -0.05
N VAL A 79 0.04 0.70 0.56
CA VAL A 79 -1.38 0.99 0.78
C VAL A 79 -1.90 0.34 2.05
N GLY A 80 -2.66 1.11 2.83
CA GLY A 80 -3.54 0.59 3.86
C GLY A 80 -4.97 0.41 3.38
N GLY A 81 -5.58 -0.74 3.72
CA GLY A 81 -7.03 -1.00 3.62
C GLY A 81 -7.61 -1.16 2.21
N CYS A 82 -8.86 -1.66 2.17
CA CYS A 82 -9.67 -1.85 0.96
C CYS A 82 -8.95 -2.56 -0.20
N VAL A 83 -8.31 -3.68 0.13
CA VAL A 83 -7.57 -4.54 -0.80
C VAL A 83 -8.27 -5.88 -0.96
N MET A 84 -8.34 -6.36 -2.20
CA MET A 84 -8.72 -7.73 -2.53
C MET A 84 -7.49 -8.49 -3.04
N TYR A 85 -7.15 -9.58 -2.36
CA TYR A 85 -6.01 -10.43 -2.70
C TYR A 85 -6.44 -11.64 -3.52
N ASP A 86 -5.56 -12.09 -4.41
CA ASP A 86 -5.56 -13.48 -4.84
C ASP A 86 -4.95 -14.34 -3.73
N ALA A 87 -5.74 -15.25 -3.17
CA ALA A 87 -5.37 -15.99 -1.97
C ALA A 87 -4.18 -16.94 -2.22
N ASP A 88 -4.09 -17.55 -3.39
CA ASP A 88 -3.02 -18.51 -3.70
C ASP A 88 -1.70 -17.79 -3.92
N ARG A 89 -1.73 -16.64 -4.60
CA ARG A 89 -0.55 -15.77 -4.77
C ARG A 89 -0.08 -15.19 -3.45
N LEU A 90 -1.01 -14.77 -2.59
CA LEU A 90 -0.69 -14.29 -1.25
C LEU A 90 0.02 -15.37 -0.45
N ARG A 91 -0.47 -16.61 -0.46
CA ARG A 91 0.19 -17.75 0.20
C ARG A 91 1.56 -18.06 -0.39
N ASP A 92 1.69 -18.04 -1.72
CA ASP A 92 2.95 -18.32 -2.41
C ASP A 92 4.06 -17.31 -2.03
N VAL A 93 3.73 -16.04 -1.81
CA VAL A 93 4.71 -15.05 -1.32
C VAL A 93 4.92 -15.08 0.20
N GLY A 94 4.34 -16.06 0.90
CA GLY A 94 4.48 -16.26 2.35
C GLY A 94 3.42 -15.56 3.20
N ALA A 95 2.42 -14.93 2.57
CA ALA A 95 1.31 -14.23 3.20
C ALA A 95 1.78 -13.31 4.34
N PHE A 96 1.15 -13.44 5.50
CA PHE A 96 1.47 -12.69 6.73
C PHE A 96 2.27 -13.53 7.72
N ASN A 97 2.97 -14.60 7.28
CA ASN A 97 3.64 -15.53 8.20
C ASN A 97 4.80 -14.91 9.00
N PHE A 98 5.26 -13.72 8.63
CA PHE A 98 6.23 -12.92 9.40
C PHE A 98 5.60 -12.22 10.63
N TRP A 99 4.27 -12.15 10.70
CA TRP A 99 3.52 -11.44 11.73
C TRP A 99 3.13 -12.39 12.87
N LYS A 100 4.06 -12.64 13.79
CA LYS A 100 3.79 -13.40 15.01
C LYS A 100 4.30 -12.63 16.23
N HIS A 101 3.38 -12.12 17.04
CA HIS A 101 3.63 -11.35 18.27
C HIS A 101 4.46 -10.06 18.07
N PRO A 102 3.99 -9.08 17.29
CA PRO A 102 4.71 -7.82 17.16
C PRO A 102 4.51 -6.92 18.40
N PRO A 103 5.37 -5.90 18.60
CA PRO A 103 5.10 -4.84 19.56
C PRO A 103 3.85 -4.02 19.17
N PRO A 104 3.22 -3.30 20.11
CA PRO A 104 2.05 -2.46 19.83
C PRO A 104 2.26 -1.37 18.77
N GLU A 105 3.48 -0.84 18.64
CA GLU A 105 3.86 0.25 17.73
C GLU A 105 4.22 -0.25 16.32
N TYR A 106 3.94 -1.52 16.03
CA TYR A 106 4.25 -2.14 14.76
C TYR A 106 3.27 -1.73 13.67
N SER A 107 3.77 -1.51 12.45
CA SER A 107 2.90 -1.13 11.32
C SER A 107 3.46 -1.54 9.96
N GLY A 108 2.58 -1.59 8.96
CA GLY A 108 2.94 -1.78 7.55
C GLY A 108 3.09 -3.25 7.15
N GLU A 109 2.48 -4.15 7.89
CA GLU A 109 2.43 -5.58 7.61
C GLU A 109 1.66 -5.89 6.33
N ASP A 110 0.54 -5.22 6.10
CA ASP A 110 -0.18 -5.25 4.83
C ASP A 110 0.68 -4.71 3.69
N VAL A 111 1.39 -3.61 3.91
CA VAL A 111 2.32 -3.05 2.93
C VAL A 111 3.43 -4.04 2.61
N LEU A 112 4.03 -4.70 3.59
CA LEU A 112 5.10 -5.67 3.34
C LEU A 112 4.61 -6.86 2.50
N ALA A 113 3.43 -7.40 2.81
CA ALA A 113 2.80 -8.45 2.00
C ALA A 113 2.50 -7.97 0.58
N GLN A 114 1.99 -6.75 0.41
CA GLN A 114 1.75 -6.15 -0.90
C GLN A 114 3.03 -5.94 -1.70
N LEU A 115 4.16 -5.57 -1.09
CA LEU A 115 5.44 -5.41 -1.78
C LEU A 115 5.97 -6.75 -2.31
N HIS A 116 5.77 -7.84 -1.56
CA HIS A 116 6.11 -9.17 -2.04
C HIS A 116 5.22 -9.61 -3.21
N LEU A 117 3.92 -9.30 -3.15
CA LEU A 117 3.00 -9.51 -4.27
C LEU A 117 3.38 -8.65 -5.48
N LEU A 118 3.66 -7.36 -5.30
CA LEU A 118 4.10 -6.46 -6.38
C LEU A 118 5.32 -7.05 -7.10
N LYS A 119 6.32 -7.48 -6.33
CA LYS A 119 7.57 -8.03 -6.87
C LYS A 119 7.38 -9.28 -7.72
N ARG A 120 6.39 -10.14 -7.42
CA ARG A 120 6.22 -11.45 -8.08
C ARG A 120 5.04 -11.51 -9.06
N TYR A 121 3.94 -10.85 -8.71
CA TYR A 121 2.66 -10.93 -9.40
C TYR A 121 2.09 -9.55 -9.73
N GLY A 122 2.73 -8.45 -9.35
CA GLY A 122 2.17 -7.12 -9.54
C GLY A 122 0.89 -6.87 -8.74
N GLY A 123 0.33 -5.68 -8.96
CA GLY A 123 -0.89 -5.21 -8.32
C GLY A 123 -1.28 -3.86 -8.90
N PHE A 124 -2.52 -3.45 -8.67
CA PHE A 124 -3.02 -2.18 -9.19
C PHE A 124 -4.04 -1.54 -8.25
N GLY A 125 -4.17 -0.22 -8.40
CA GLY A 125 -5.27 0.53 -7.82
C GLY A 125 -6.33 0.85 -8.85
N ILE A 126 -7.56 1.02 -8.37
CA ILE A 126 -8.72 1.39 -9.16
C ILE A 126 -9.09 2.84 -8.83
N ILE A 127 -9.44 3.61 -9.86
CA ILE A 127 -9.96 4.96 -9.76
C ILE A 127 -11.22 5.10 -10.64
N PRO A 128 -12.29 5.79 -10.21
CA PRO A 128 -12.47 6.41 -8.89
C PRO A 128 -12.53 5.36 -7.76
N SER A 129 -12.06 5.74 -6.57
CA SER A 129 -11.95 4.80 -5.44
C SER A 129 -13.30 4.46 -4.78
N GLY A 130 -14.13 5.47 -4.54
CA GLY A 130 -15.39 5.32 -3.81
C GLY A 130 -15.25 4.92 -2.32
N VAL A 131 -14.03 4.89 -1.78
CA VAL A 131 -13.74 4.51 -0.38
C VAL A 131 -13.33 5.74 0.44
N TYR A 132 -13.85 5.83 1.66
CA TYR A 132 -13.64 6.95 2.57
C TYR A 132 -13.10 6.48 3.93
N HIS A 133 -12.22 7.28 4.54
CA HIS A 133 -11.64 7.00 5.84
C HIS A 133 -12.66 7.29 6.94
N GLN A 134 -12.74 6.40 7.94
CA GLN A 134 -13.59 6.62 9.12
C GLN A 134 -13.01 7.71 10.05
N GLU A 135 -11.71 8.01 9.93
CA GLU A 135 -11.02 9.06 10.71
C GLU A 135 -11.05 8.85 12.23
N LEU A 136 -11.29 7.61 12.69
CA LEU A 136 -11.07 7.23 14.08
C LEU A 136 -9.57 7.22 14.40
N PRO A 137 -9.16 7.59 15.64
CA PRO A 137 -7.76 7.64 16.07
C PRO A 137 -7.18 6.24 16.33
N THR A 138 -7.33 5.33 15.38
CA THR A 138 -6.82 3.95 15.40
C THR A 138 -5.45 3.82 14.73
N THR A 139 -4.96 4.92 14.13
CA THR A 139 -3.68 4.94 13.44
C THR A 139 -2.54 4.95 14.45
N VAL A 140 -1.64 3.97 14.34
CA VAL A 140 -0.37 3.95 15.07
C VAL A 140 0.46 5.19 14.68
N GLN A 141 0.66 6.09 15.63
CA GLN A 141 1.42 7.33 15.45
C GLN A 141 2.92 7.07 15.44
N ASP A 142 3.37 6.16 16.31
CA ASP A 142 4.75 5.74 16.37
C ASP A 142 5.09 4.80 15.21
N ARG A 143 5.92 5.26 14.29
CA ARG A 143 6.34 4.51 13.10
C ARG A 143 7.77 3.97 13.20
N ARG A 144 8.35 3.87 14.40
CA ARG A 144 9.68 3.27 14.63
C ARG A 144 9.78 1.86 14.06
N PHE A 145 8.68 1.09 14.11
CA PHE A 145 8.60 -0.26 13.57
C PHE A 145 7.75 -0.34 12.28
N ASP A 146 8.06 0.52 11.30
CA ASP A 146 7.55 0.43 9.92
C ASP A 146 8.22 -0.75 9.18
N LEU A 147 7.46 -1.82 8.99
CA LEU A 147 7.94 -3.10 8.46
C LEU A 147 8.67 -3.01 7.11
N PRO A 148 8.08 -2.38 6.07
CA PRO A 148 8.76 -2.15 4.81
C PRO A 148 10.14 -1.53 4.99
N LYS A 149 10.27 -0.49 5.83
CA LYS A 149 11.55 0.17 6.07
C LYS A 149 12.53 -0.74 6.82
N LEU A 150 12.07 -1.47 7.82
CA LEU A 150 12.92 -2.42 8.55
C LEU A 150 13.49 -3.51 7.62
N VAL A 151 12.66 -4.08 6.75
CA VAL A 151 13.07 -5.16 5.85
C VAL A 151 13.96 -4.66 4.71
N TYR A 152 13.54 -3.60 4.01
CA TYR A 152 14.21 -3.17 2.78
C TYR A 152 15.30 -2.12 3.01
N SER A 153 15.16 -1.24 4.01
CA SER A 153 16.15 -0.20 4.30
C SER A 153 17.17 -0.66 5.36
N LYS A 154 16.73 -1.37 6.41
CA LYS A 154 17.63 -1.89 7.46
C LYS A 154 18.08 -3.35 7.23
N GLY A 155 17.65 -3.98 6.14
CA GLY A 155 18.10 -5.33 5.76
C GLY A 155 17.65 -6.45 6.71
N ILE A 156 16.65 -6.21 7.54
CA ILE A 156 16.15 -7.20 8.50
C ILE A 156 15.43 -8.31 7.74
N LYS A 157 15.86 -9.56 7.90
CA LYS A 157 15.17 -10.71 7.28
C LYS A 157 13.76 -10.82 7.87
N PRO A 158 12.70 -11.00 7.06
CA PRO A 158 11.33 -11.09 7.58
C PRO A 158 11.14 -12.18 8.65
N ARG A 159 11.80 -13.33 8.50
CA ARG A 159 11.76 -14.40 9.51
C ARG A 159 12.43 -14.04 10.85
N SER A 160 13.35 -13.07 10.85
CA SER A 160 14.04 -12.58 12.05
C SER A 160 13.31 -11.43 12.75
N LEU A 161 12.12 -11.07 12.27
CA LEU A 161 11.20 -10.18 12.98
C LEU A 161 10.50 -10.92 14.12
N TYR A 162 10.39 -12.25 14.01
CA TYR A 162 9.82 -13.11 15.05
C TYR A 162 10.75 -13.21 16.27
N GLY A 163 10.21 -12.97 17.48
CA GLY A 163 10.93 -13.14 18.74
C GLY A 163 12.12 -12.19 18.93
N ARG A 164 12.22 -11.15 18.10
CA ARG A 164 13.25 -10.12 18.22
C ARG A 164 12.99 -9.30 19.48
N ASP A 165 14.04 -9.07 20.26
CA ASP A 165 14.00 -8.04 21.29
C ASP A 165 14.05 -6.66 20.61
N TRP A 166 12.93 -5.94 20.71
CA TRP A 166 12.73 -4.64 20.06
C TRP A 166 13.26 -3.48 20.90
N SER A 167 13.75 -3.73 22.12
CA SER A 167 14.29 -2.70 23.02
C SER A 167 15.55 -2.01 22.47
N ALA A 168 16.32 -2.69 21.61
CA ALA A 168 17.60 -2.20 21.07
C ALA A 168 17.51 -1.60 19.66
N ALA A 169 16.32 -1.51 19.05
CA ALA A 169 16.14 -1.04 17.66
C ALA A 169 15.72 0.43 17.52
N GLY A 170 15.68 1.16 18.66
CA GLY A 170 15.30 2.58 18.78
C GLY A 170 16.44 3.54 18.49
#